data_AF-A0A1F8VS45-F1
#
_entry.id   AF-A0A1F8VS45-F1
#
_cell.length_a   1.000
_cell.length_b   1.000
_cell.length_c   1.000
_cell.angle_alpha   90.00
_cell.angle_beta   90.00
_cell.angle_gamma   90.00
#
_symmetry.space_group_name_H-M   'P 1'
#
loop_
_entity.id
_entity.type
_entity.pdbx_description
1 polymer ?
#
loop_
_entity_poly.entity_id
_entity_poly.type
_entity_poly.pdbx_seq_one_letter_code
_entity_poly.pdbx_strand_id
1 'polypeptide(L)'
;MLLTDIAVEHTLTPVKGGPRVTLVLHPFTNTQRDSLGKFEIVRGISEPGGKEVRRSTFVSFQQLAELYAKGVLDEFGFSVRMCPADGKYPTTNPVKKILPTSFKPGSQFDLAVQGVDVSKPASRELRTALLRTNVKL
;
A
#
# COMPACT_ATOMS: atom_id res chain seq x y z
N MET A 1 2.15 12.20 6.07
CA MET A 1 2.51 12.73 4.72
C MET A 1 1.77 11.91 3.68
N LEU A 2 1.26 12.52 2.62
CA LEU A 2 0.66 11.80 1.49
C LEU A 2 1.71 11.53 0.41
N LEU A 3 1.66 10.36 -0.22
CA LEU A 3 2.43 10.03 -1.41
C LEU A 3 1.58 10.30 -2.65
N THR A 4 1.56 11.54 -3.10
CA THR A 4 0.71 11.98 -4.23
C THR A 4 1.18 11.49 -5.60
N ASP A 5 2.36 10.89 -5.67
CA ASP A 5 2.89 10.21 -6.86
C ASP A 5 2.05 8.99 -7.26
N ILE A 6 1.27 8.47 -6.31
CA ILE A 6 0.34 7.35 -6.51
C ILE A 6 -1.08 7.86 -6.30
N ALA A 7 -1.92 7.71 -7.31
CA ALA A 7 -3.33 8.12 -7.29
C ALA A 7 -4.23 6.94 -7.66
N VAL A 8 -5.21 6.66 -6.81
CA VAL A 8 -6.18 5.58 -7.02
C VAL A 8 -7.60 6.14 -6.89
N GLU A 9 -8.41 5.97 -7.92
CA GLU A 9 -9.82 6.34 -7.87
C GLU A 9 -10.61 5.40 -6.96
N HIS A 10 -11.54 5.98 -6.21
CA HIS A 10 -12.42 5.24 -5.34
C HIS A 10 -13.82 5.86 -5.30
N THR A 11 -14.79 5.09 -5.79
CA THR A 11 -16.20 5.45 -5.69
C THR A 11 -16.79 4.97 -4.38
N LEU A 12 -17.31 5.90 -3.58
CA LEU A 12 -18.08 5.60 -2.38
C LEU A 12 -19.41 4.96 -2.77
N THR A 13 -19.76 3.85 -2.12
CA THR A 13 -21.09 3.25 -2.26
C THR A 13 -22.05 3.97 -1.31
N PRO A 14 -23.05 4.70 -1.82
CA PRO A 14 -23.98 5.44 -0.97
C PRO A 14 -24.87 4.46 -0.19
N VAL A 15 -25.13 4.75 1.10
CA VAL A 15 -25.86 3.84 1.98
C VAL A 15 -27.35 3.74 1.61
N LYS A 16 -27.95 4.76 0.97
CA LYS A 16 -29.33 4.73 0.42
C LYS A 16 -29.50 5.83 -0.64
N GLY A 17 -29.51 5.50 -1.93
CA GLY A 17 -29.92 6.41 -3.03
C GLY A 17 -29.17 7.74 -3.19
N GLY A 18 -28.16 8.02 -2.36
CA GLY A 18 -27.36 9.24 -2.42
C GLY A 18 -26.44 9.29 -3.65
N PRO A 19 -25.84 10.47 -3.92
CA PRO A 19 -24.94 10.63 -5.06
C PRO A 19 -23.71 9.73 -4.91
N ARG A 20 -23.30 9.10 -6.02
CA ARG A 20 -22.00 8.45 -6.09
C ARG A 20 -20.92 9.53 -6.07
N VAL A 21 -20.00 9.43 -5.12
CA VAL A 21 -18.87 10.33 -5.01
C VAL A 21 -17.62 9.54 -5.34
N THR A 22 -16.90 9.97 -6.37
CA THR A 22 -15.57 9.43 -6.69
C THR A 22 -14.52 10.32 -6.05
N LEU A 23 -13.65 9.71 -5.27
CA LEU A 23 -12.52 10.34 -4.59
C LEU A 23 -11.22 9.84 -5.21
N VAL A 24 -10.21 10.70 -5.26
CA VAL A 24 -8.84 10.28 -5.52
C VAL A 24 -8.15 10.02 -4.19
N LEU A 25 -7.54 8.85 -4.06
CA LEU A 25 -6.87 8.41 -2.85
C LEU A 25 -5.37 8.28 -3.07
N HIS A 26 -4.61 8.54 -2.01
CA HIS A 26 -3.15 8.46 -1.99
C HIS A 26 -2.68 7.60 -0.80
N PRO A 27 -1.58 6.84 -0.94
CA PRO A 27 -0.92 6.25 0.21
C PRO A 27 -0.51 7.35 1.20
N PHE A 28 -0.54 7.04 2.48
CA PHE A 28 -0.11 7.97 3.50
C PHE A 28 0.81 7.32 4.53
N THR A 29 1.72 8.12 5.07
CA THR A 29 2.59 7.70 6.16
C THR A 29 1.89 7.83 7.50
N ASN A 30 2.10 6.82 8.34
CA ASN A 30 1.61 6.83 9.71
C ASN A 30 2.38 7.88 10.55
N THR A 31 1.74 8.36 11.60
CA THR A 31 2.26 9.39 12.52
C THR A 31 2.64 8.82 13.89
N GLN A 32 2.46 7.52 14.10
CA GLN A 32 2.63 6.89 15.40
C GLN A 32 4.00 6.22 15.56
N ARG A 33 4.78 6.68 16.55
CA ARG A 33 5.99 6.03 17.12
C ARG A 33 6.84 5.30 16.07
N ASP A 34 6.95 3.98 16.17
CA ASP A 34 7.83 3.11 15.36
C ASP A 34 7.39 2.99 13.88
N SER A 35 6.18 3.45 13.57
CA SER A 35 5.61 3.53 12.22
C SER A 35 5.65 4.94 11.62
N LEU A 36 6.18 5.92 12.35
CA LEU A 36 6.30 7.29 11.87
C LEU A 36 7.01 7.33 10.52
N GLY A 37 6.38 7.97 9.53
CA GLY A 37 6.96 8.10 8.19
C GLY A 37 6.87 6.83 7.32
N LYS A 38 6.17 5.78 7.76
CA LYS A 38 6.01 4.51 7.02
C LYS A 38 4.58 4.31 6.52
N PHE A 39 4.45 3.60 5.41
CA PHE A 39 3.19 3.21 4.80
C PHE A 39 2.71 1.88 5.38
N GLU A 40 1.42 1.77 5.68
CA GLU A 40 0.82 0.49 6.07
C GLU A 40 0.48 -0.33 4.81
N ILE A 41 1.07 -1.52 4.69
CA ILE A 41 0.67 -2.53 3.72
C ILE A 41 -0.13 -3.63 4.41
N VAL A 42 -1.18 -4.12 3.75
CA VAL A 42 -2.17 -5.03 4.29
C VAL A 42 -2.39 -6.17 3.31
N ARG A 43 -2.44 -7.41 3.79
CA ARG A 43 -2.86 -8.58 2.99
C ARG A 43 -3.83 -9.45 3.78
N GLY A 44 -4.70 -10.14 3.05
CA GLY A 44 -5.49 -11.25 3.57
C GLY A 44 -4.66 -12.52 3.59
N ILE A 45 -4.80 -13.33 4.64
CA ILE A 45 -4.20 -14.65 4.74
C ILE A 45 -5.33 -15.63 5.05
N SER A 46 -5.49 -16.63 4.20
CA SER A 46 -6.45 -17.72 4.38
C SER A 46 -5.67 -19.01 4.59
N GLU A 47 -5.81 -19.60 5.77
CA GLU A 47 -5.35 -20.96 6.02
C GLU A 47 -6.41 -21.96 5.54
N PRO A 48 -6.04 -23.16 5.06
CA PRO A 48 -7.00 -24.18 4.67
C PRO A 48 -7.99 -24.47 5.81
N GLY A 49 -9.30 -24.24 5.56
CA GLY A 49 -10.36 -24.41 6.56
C GLY A 49 -10.47 -23.30 7.62
N GLY A 50 -9.61 -22.28 7.56
CA GLY A 50 -9.60 -21.14 8.48
C GLY A 50 -10.41 -19.94 7.99
N LYS A 51 -10.67 -19.00 8.90
CA LYS A 51 -11.17 -17.66 8.54
C LYS A 51 -10.05 -16.83 7.94
N GLU A 52 -10.37 -16.01 6.95
CA GLU A 52 -9.42 -15.03 6.42
C GLU A 52 -9.00 -14.05 7.52
N VAL A 53 -7.70 -13.95 7.78
CA VAL A 53 -7.11 -13.01 8.74
C VAL A 53 -6.36 -11.93 7.99
N ARG A 54 -6.69 -10.67 8.26
CA ARG A 54 -5.91 -9.54 7.76
C ARG A 54 -4.64 -9.38 8.58
N ARG A 55 -3.49 -9.33 7.90
CA ARG A 55 -2.20 -8.96 8.49
C ARG A 55 -1.69 -7.68 7.83
N SER A 56 -1.04 -6.84 8.62
CA SER A 56 -0.39 -5.64 8.12
C SER A 56 0.99 -5.44 8.71
N THR A 57 1.80 -4.66 8.00
CA THR A 57 3.11 -4.21 8.45
C THR A 57 3.39 -2.81 7.88
N PHE A 58 4.50 -2.21 8.32
CA PHE A 58 4.85 -0.84 7.94
C PHE A 58 6.18 -0.82 7.19
N VAL A 59 6.17 -0.16 6.03
CA VAL A 59 7.34 -0.06 5.13
C VAL A 59 7.67 1.39 4.84
N SER A 60 8.96 1.70 4.72
CA SER A 60 9.40 3.03 4.29
C SER A 60 9.05 3.27 2.81
N PHE A 61 9.23 4.51 2.35
CA PHE A 61 9.10 4.86 0.92
C PHE A 61 9.95 3.95 0.02
N GLN A 62 11.23 3.75 0.37
CA GLN A 62 12.14 2.93 -0.44
C GLN A 62 11.76 1.45 -0.42
N GLN A 63 11.31 0.95 0.72
CA GLN A 63 10.83 -0.43 0.84
C GLN A 63 9.53 -0.66 0.05
N LEU A 64 8.66 0.35 -0.01
CA LEU A 64 7.45 0.27 -0.84
C LEU A 64 7.80 0.24 -2.33
N ALA A 65 8.76 1.04 -2.77
CA ALA A 65 9.27 1.00 -4.15
C ALA A 65 9.94 -0.36 -4.46
N GLU A 66 10.75 -0.89 -3.54
CA GLU A 66 11.39 -2.20 -3.66
C GLU A 66 10.38 -3.34 -3.80
N LEU A 67 9.33 -3.35 -2.95
CA LEU A 67 8.23 -4.33 -3.01
C LEU A 67 7.51 -4.29 -4.35
N TYR A 68 7.31 -3.07 -4.87
CA TYR A 68 6.64 -2.88 -6.15
C TYR A 68 7.50 -3.39 -7.30
N ALA A 69 8.76 -2.94 -7.39
CA ALA A 69 9.69 -3.32 -8.47
C ALA A 69 9.92 -4.84 -8.54
N LYS A 70 9.91 -5.52 -7.39
CA LYS A 70 10.08 -6.98 -7.31
C LYS A 70 8.77 -7.75 -7.53
N GLY A 71 7.64 -7.10 -7.76
CA GLY A 71 6.34 -7.75 -7.99
C GLY A 71 5.69 -8.34 -6.72
N VAL A 72 6.31 -8.17 -5.55
CA VAL A 72 5.89 -8.79 -4.27
C VAL A 72 4.49 -8.33 -3.86
N LEU A 73 4.13 -7.07 -4.14
CA LEU A 73 2.79 -6.58 -3.79
C LEU A 73 1.69 -7.37 -4.50
N ASP A 74 1.88 -7.70 -5.77
CA ASP A 74 0.88 -8.45 -6.53
C ASP A 74 0.94 -9.94 -6.21
N GLU A 75 2.15 -10.52 -6.20
CA GLU A 75 2.38 -11.95 -5.91
C GLU A 75 1.75 -12.39 -4.58
N PHE A 76 1.90 -11.58 -3.52
CA PHE A 76 1.38 -11.91 -2.19
C PHE A 76 0.05 -11.22 -1.85
N GLY A 77 -0.53 -10.49 -2.82
CA GLY A 77 -1.84 -9.86 -2.68
C GLY A 77 -1.89 -8.71 -1.67
N PHE A 78 -0.80 -7.94 -1.54
CA PHE A 78 -0.79 -6.75 -0.70
C PHE A 78 -1.59 -5.60 -1.30
N SER A 79 -2.18 -4.81 -0.41
CA SER A 79 -2.78 -3.51 -0.67
C SER A 79 -2.18 -2.48 0.28
N VAL A 80 -2.22 -1.21 -0.09
CA VAL A 80 -1.70 -0.12 0.74
C VAL A 80 -2.84 0.68 1.32
N ARG A 81 -2.69 1.13 2.56
CA ARG A 81 -3.66 2.02 3.21
C ARG A 81 -3.63 3.39 2.55
N MET A 82 -4.81 3.87 2.16
CA MET A 82 -4.97 5.11 1.40
C MET A 82 -5.83 6.12 2.15
N CYS A 83 -5.67 7.39 1.81
CA CYS A 83 -6.46 8.50 2.32
C CYS A 83 -6.71 9.53 1.19
N PRO A 84 -7.87 10.20 1.15
CA PRO A 84 -8.05 11.35 0.26
C PRO A 84 -7.15 12.52 0.64
N ALA A 85 -6.97 13.46 -0.28
CA ALA A 85 -6.07 14.62 -0.09
C ALA A 85 -6.45 15.52 1.10
N ASP A 86 -7.75 15.61 1.41
CA ASP A 86 -8.29 16.36 2.54
C ASP A 86 -8.18 15.60 3.88
N GLY A 87 -7.64 14.38 3.86
CA GLY A 87 -7.42 13.55 5.04
C GLY A 87 -8.69 12.88 5.59
N LYS A 88 -9.85 13.07 4.98
CA LYS A 88 -11.14 12.68 5.54
C LYS A 88 -11.81 11.59 4.71
N TYR A 89 -11.80 10.38 5.24
CA TYR A 89 -12.62 9.29 4.73
C TYR A 89 -13.80 9.04 5.69
N PRO A 90 -15.04 8.82 5.20
CA PRO A 90 -16.24 8.79 6.05
C PRO A 90 -16.25 7.68 7.10
N THR A 91 -15.40 6.67 6.98
CA THR A 91 -15.28 5.55 7.92
C THR A 91 -13.80 5.23 8.17
N THR A 92 -13.38 3.99 7.91
CA THR A 92 -11.97 3.60 7.98
C THR A 92 -11.31 3.86 6.63
N ASN A 93 -10.10 4.43 6.67
CA ASN A 93 -9.27 4.61 5.49
C ASN A 93 -9.18 3.31 4.67
N PRO A 94 -9.54 3.35 3.38
CA PRO A 94 -9.59 2.16 2.54
C PRO A 94 -8.20 1.61 2.28
N VAL A 95 -8.14 0.34 1.91
CA VAL A 95 -6.94 -0.31 1.38
C VAL A 95 -7.13 -0.55 -0.11
N LYS A 96 -6.11 -0.26 -0.91
CA LYS A 96 -6.16 -0.43 -2.37
C LYS A 96 -4.91 -1.09 -2.89
N LYS A 97 -5.08 -1.96 -3.89
CA LYS A 97 -3.97 -2.39 -4.73
C LYS A 97 -3.42 -1.18 -5.47
N ILE A 98 -2.11 -1.15 -5.64
CA ILE A 98 -1.41 -0.14 -6.44
C ILE A 98 -1.12 -0.78 -7.77
N LEU A 99 -1.73 -0.27 -8.84
CA LEU A 99 -1.49 -0.75 -10.20
C LEU A 99 -0.39 0.11 -10.86
N PRO A 100 0.31 -0.39 -11.89
CA PRO A 100 1.31 0.43 -12.61
C PRO A 100 0.72 1.72 -13.17
N THR A 101 -0.53 1.67 -13.59
CA THR A 101 -1.29 2.83 -14.10
C THR A 101 -1.65 3.86 -13.02
N SER A 102 -1.47 3.53 -11.74
CA SER A 102 -1.72 4.45 -10.62
C SER A 102 -0.56 5.41 -10.38
N PHE A 103 0.58 5.23 -11.07
CA PHE A 103 1.75 6.09 -10.91
C PHE A 103 1.68 7.30 -11.81
N LYS A 104 2.17 8.42 -11.30
CA LYS A 104 2.56 9.55 -12.13
C LYS A 104 3.91 9.23 -12.80
N PRO A 105 3.99 9.12 -14.13
CA PRO A 105 5.25 8.85 -14.83
C PRO A 105 6.30 9.94 -14.53
N GLY A 106 7.54 9.52 -14.31
CA GLY A 106 8.67 10.41 -13.98
C GLY A 106 8.61 11.04 -12.57
N SER A 107 7.67 10.60 -11.73
CA SER A 107 7.60 11.01 -10.32
C SER A 107 8.73 10.42 -9.49
N GLN A 108 8.92 10.91 -8.26
CA GLN A 108 9.97 10.39 -7.38
C GLN A 108 9.75 8.92 -7.06
N PHE A 109 8.50 8.50 -6.84
CA PHE A 109 8.20 7.09 -6.62
C PHE A 109 8.45 6.23 -7.87
N ASP A 110 8.04 6.69 -9.05
CA ASP A 110 8.31 5.97 -10.31
C ASP A 110 9.81 5.78 -10.55
N LEU A 111 10.60 6.84 -10.37
CA LEU A 111 12.07 6.76 -10.46
C LEU A 111 12.67 5.84 -9.39
N ALA A 112 12.14 5.84 -8.17
CA ALA A 112 12.59 4.94 -7.12
C ALA A 112 12.32 3.47 -7.47
N VAL A 113 11.15 3.16 -8.04
CA VAL A 113 10.80 1.82 -8.53
C VAL A 113 11.75 1.40 -9.65
N GLN A 114 11.98 2.26 -10.64
CA GLN A 114 12.88 1.98 -11.77
C GLN A 114 14.34 1.79 -11.34
N GLY A 115 14.76 2.47 -10.26
CA GLY A 115 16.11 2.37 -9.70
C GLY A 115 16.36 1.10 -8.87
N VAL A 116 15.36 0.27 -8.61
CA VAL A 116 15.54 -0.97 -7.84
C VAL A 116 16.22 -2.03 -8.68
N ASP A 117 17.36 -2.52 -8.18
CA ASP A 117 18.01 -3.71 -8.72
C ASP A 117 17.22 -4.97 -8.30
N VAL A 118 16.42 -5.49 -9.23
CA VAL A 118 15.58 -6.67 -8.98
C VAL A 118 16.39 -7.95 -8.77
N SER A 119 17.65 -8.01 -9.26
CA SER A 119 18.52 -9.19 -9.13
C SER A 119 19.06 -9.39 -7.71
N LYS A 120 19.11 -8.31 -6.91
CA LYS A 120 19.58 -8.36 -5.53
C LYS A 120 18.49 -8.87 -4.58
N PRO A 121 18.85 -9.56 -3.49
CA PRO A 121 17.87 -9.94 -2.47
C PRO A 121 17.26 -8.69 -1.81
N ALA A 122 16.05 -8.86 -1.29
CA ALA A 122 15.38 -7.78 -0.55
C ALA A 122 16.21 -7.32 0.67
N SER A 123 16.15 -6.03 0.98
CA SER A 123 16.82 -5.47 2.18
C SER A 123 16.47 -6.27 3.45
N ARG A 124 17.41 -6.40 4.39
CA ARG A 124 17.18 -7.18 5.63
C ARG A 124 16.01 -6.62 6.44
N GLU A 125 15.89 -5.30 6.46
CA GLU A 125 14.85 -4.55 7.14
C GLU A 125 13.48 -4.82 6.50
N LEU A 126 13.40 -4.91 5.16
CA LEU A 126 12.18 -5.29 4.45
C LEU A 126 11.79 -6.74 4.75
N ARG A 127 12.74 -7.68 4.62
CA ARG A 127 12.51 -9.10 4.94
C ARG A 127 11.97 -9.27 6.36
N THR A 128 12.56 -8.56 7.33
CA THR A 128 12.11 -8.57 8.72
C THR A 128 10.69 -8.01 8.88
N ALA A 129 10.37 -6.90 8.19
CA ALA A 129 9.03 -6.32 8.24
C ALA A 129 7.95 -7.27 7.70
N LEU A 130 8.28 -8.05 6.66
CA LEU A 130 7.36 -8.97 5.98
C LEU A 130 7.08 -10.25 6.77
N LEU A 131 7.94 -10.67 7.70
CA LEU A 131 7.69 -11.83 8.56
C LEU A 131 6.38 -11.71 9.35
N ARG A 132 5.99 -10.48 9.74
CA ARG A 132 4.70 -10.20 10.41
C ARG A 132 3.47 -10.51 9.55
N THR A 133 3.68 -10.71 8.26
CA THR A 133 2.66 -10.97 7.25
C THR A 133 2.82 -12.34 6.60
N ASN A 134 3.63 -13.24 7.19
CA ASN A 134 3.93 -14.58 6.69
C ASN A 134 4.51 -14.61 5.25
N VAL A 135 5.28 -13.59 4.88
CA VAL A 135 6.02 -13.55 3.60
C VAL A 135 7.51 -13.69 3.88
N LYS A 136 8.18 -14.52 3.07
CA LYS A 136 9.64 -14.72 3.09
C LYS A 136 10.17 -14.43 1.68
N LEU A 137 11.07 -13.45 1.58
CA LEU A 137 11.77 -13.05 0.36
C LEU A 137 13.25 -13.40 0.44
#